data_AF-A0A4Y7K6M0-F1
#
_entry.id   AF-A0A4Y7K6M0-F1
#
_cell.length_a   1.000
_cell.length_b   1.000
_cell.length_c   1.000
_cell.angle_alpha   90.00
_cell.angle_beta   90.00
_cell.angle_gamma   90.00
#
_symmetry.space_group_name_H-M   'P 1'
#
loop_
_entity.id
_entity.type
_entity.pdbx_description
1 polymer ?
#
loop_
_entity_poly.entity_id
_entity_poly.type
_entity_poly.pdbx_seq_one_letter_code
_entity_poly.pdbx_strand_id
1 'polypeptide(L)' 'MTFKYHQYPVVGRALPTEEEDTPKIYRMELWATDEVRAKSKFW' A
#
# COMPACT_ATOMS: atom_id res chain seq x y z
N MET A 1 -2.96 23.85 -14.20
CA MET A 1 -2.15 22.79 -13.57
C MET A 1 -3.10 21.77 -12.97
N THR A 2 -3.29 20.61 -13.60
CA THR A 2 -4.16 19.56 -13.05
C THR A 2 -3.30 18.60 -12.25
N PHE A 3 -3.31 18.73 -10.93
CA PHE A 3 -2.69 17.73 -10.06
C PHE A 3 -3.57 16.48 -10.06
N LYS A 4 -3.22 15.49 -10.89
CA LYS A 4 -3.90 14.20 -10.98
C LYS A 4 -3.52 13.31 -9.78
N TYR A 5 -3.84 13.76 -8.58
CA TYR A 5 -3.77 12.89 -7.41
C TYR A 5 -4.99 11.97 -7.43
N HIS A 6 -4.74 10.68 -7.35
CA HIS A 6 -5.76 9.65 -7.21
C HIS A 6 -5.57 8.97 -5.86
N GLN A 7 -6.66 8.55 -5.26
CA GLN A 7 -6.62 7.65 -4.11
C GLN A 7 -6.29 6.25 -4.60
N TYR A 8 -5.22 5.69 -4.06
CA TYR A 8 -4.81 4.33 -4.29
C TYR A 8 -4.97 3.55 -2.97
N PRO A 9 -5.90 2.59 -2.91
CA PRO A 9 -5.91 1.63 -1.81
C PRO A 9 -4.70 0.72 -1.97
N VAL A 10 -3.77 0.78 -1.03
CA VAL A 10 -2.59 -0.09 -0.99
C VAL A 10 -2.75 -1.08 0.15
N VAL A 11 -2.52 -2.35 -0.14
CA VAL A 11 -2.57 -3.44 0.82
C VAL A 11 -1.19 -4.07 0.90
N GLY A 12 -0.68 -4.23 2.12
CA GLY A 12 0.53 -4.97 2.38
C GLY A 12 0.36 -5.95 3.52
N ARG A 13 1.19 -6.98 3.48
CA ARG A 13 1.34 -7.98 4.53
C ARG A 13 2.82 -8.23 4.75
N ALA A 14 3.19 -8.56 5.97
CA ALA A 14 4.51 -9.11 6.24
C ALA A 14 4.66 -10.45 5.49
N LEU A 15 5.90 -10.84 5.23
CA LEU A 15 6.19 -12.19 4.73
C LEU A 15 5.69 -13.19 5.78
N PRO A 16 4.87 -14.18 5.40
CA PRO A 16 4.42 -15.20 6.32
C PRO A 16 5.63 -16.01 6.81
N THR A 17 5.84 -16.04 8.12
CA THR A 17 6.83 -16.89 8.79
C THR A 17 6.11 -18.09 9.40
N GLU A 18 6.84 -19.17 9.69
CA GLU A 18 6.28 -20.39 10.31
C GLU A 18 5.60 -20.12 11.67
N GLU A 19 5.87 -18.97 12.30
CA GLU A 19 5.30 -18.55 13.58
C GLU A 19 3.97 -17.76 13.44
N GLU A 20 3.69 -17.13 12.29
CA GLU A 20 2.46 -16.38 12.04
C GLU A 20 1.80 -16.83 10.72
N ASP A 21 0.97 -17.88 10.80
CA ASP A 21 0.19 -18.43 9.69
C ASP A 21 -0.83 -17.43 9.10
N THR A 22 -1.31 -16.49 9.92
CA THR A 22 -2.24 -15.42 9.52
C THR A 22 -1.62 -14.03 9.74
N PRO A 23 -0.73 -13.57 8.85
CA PRO A 23 -0.13 -12.24 8.98
C PRO A 23 -1.21 -11.16 8.89
N LYS A 24 -1.14 -10.16 9.77
CA LYS A 24 -2.07 -9.03 9.78
C LYS A 24 -1.98 -8.26 8.45
N ILE A 25 -3.13 -8.10 7.81
CA ILE A 25 -3.27 -7.35 6.56
C ILE A 25 -3.41 -5.87 6.90
N TYR A 26 -2.48 -5.05 6.43
CA TYR A 26 -2.56 -3.60 6.55
C TYR A 26 -3.09 -3.01 5.25
N ARG A 27 -4.17 -2.23 5.35
CA ARG A 27 -4.74 -1.46 4.25
C ARG A 27 -4.56 0.03 4.54
N MET A 28 -3.97 0.74 3.60
CA MET A 28 -3.80 2.20 3.66
C MET A 28 -4.40 2.86 2.41
N GLU A 29 -5.06 3.99 2.61
CA GLU A 29 -5.56 4.82 1.53
C GLU A 29 -4.57 5.95 1.27
N LEU A 30 -3.87 5.88 0.13
CA LEU A 30 -2.78 6.81 -0.19
C LEU A 30 -3.13 7.70 -1.38
N TRP A 31 -2.85 8.99 -1.24
CA TRP A 31 -2.91 9.92 -2.36
C TRP A 31 -1.57 9.94 -3.10
N ALA A 32 -1.58 9.55 -4.36
CA ALA A 32 -0.42 9.59 -5.23
C ALA A 32 -0.82 9.99 -6.66
N THR A 33 0.16 10.38 -7.46
CA THR A 33 -0.07 10.64 -8.88
C THR A 33 -0.13 9.35 -9.70
N ASP A 34 0.57 8.32 -9.23
CA ASP A 34 0.79 7.06 -9.94
C ASP A 34 0.84 5.90 -8.94
N GLU A 35 0.49 4.69 -9.39
CA GLU A 35 0.50 3.47 -8.57
C GLU A 35 1.89 3.13 -8.02
N VAL A 36 2.96 3.33 -8.81
CA VAL A 36 4.35 3.09 -8.37
C VAL A 36 4.72 4.00 -7.20
N ARG A 37 4.32 5.28 -7.27
CA ARG A 37 4.52 6.25 -6.19
C ARG A 37 3.64 5.94 -4.98
N ALA A 38 2.44 5.40 -5.17
CA ALA A 38 1.60 4.92 -4.07
C ALA A 38 2.26 3.75 -3.32
N LYS A 39 2.78 2.74 -4.04
CA LYS A 39 3.50 1.61 -3.45
C LYS A 39 4.79 2.04 -2.75
N SER A 40 5.55 2.98 -3.33
CA SER A 40 6.77 3.54 -2.71
C SER A 40 6.50 4.37 -1.45
N LYS A 41 5.29 4.90 -1.26
CA LYS A 41 4.90 5.57 -0.01
C LYS A 41 4.42 4.58 1.07
N PHE A 42 4.07 3.36 0.65
CA PHE A 42 3.57 2.31 1.54
C PHE A 42 4.70 1.44 2.09
N TRP A 43 5.68 1.10 1.25
CA TRP A 43 6.95 0.49 1.67
C TRP A 43 7.79 1.47 2.48
#